data_AF-A0A3P7M9G9-F1
#
_entry.id   AF-A0A3P7M9G9-F1
#
_cell.length_a   1.000
_cell.length_b   1.000
_cell.length_c   1.000
_cell.angle_alpha   90.00
_cell.angle_beta   90.00
_cell.angle_gamma   90.00
#
_symmetry.space_group_name_H-M   'P 1'
#
loop_
_entity.id
_entity.type
_entity.pdbx_description
1 polymer ?
#
loop_
_entity_poly.entity_id
_entity_poly.type
_entity_poly.pdbx_seq_one_letter_code
_entity_poly.pdbx_strand_id
1 'polypeptide(L)'
;MQFTHFVFLKVIINGTSTQSRLVLQDGICRFENSNQFIVKNAFRPYFSAQHPLFRLDSNIKRISAAQIITDKIRSPIDDNLYVDVVNLGLRGNEGINFEAKRMNLTAGNNILLTTTADGSIVFSAKKVYFGNGLKGLPLSSSPSLTASIDALRVCICMSSKPKLFTVAGNKACLAPKGLCA
;
A
#
# COMPACT_ATOMS: atom_id res chain seq x y z
N MET A 1 14.40 19.28 -18.86
CA MET A 1 15.74 19.85 -18.57
C MET A 1 16.33 19.11 -17.38
N GLN A 2 17.36 18.31 -17.62
CA GLN A 2 17.99 17.45 -16.62
C GLN A 2 19.22 18.19 -16.08
N PHE A 3 19.14 18.69 -14.85
CA PHE A 3 20.29 19.27 -14.17
C PHE A 3 21.12 18.13 -13.57
N THR A 4 22.12 17.67 -14.30
CA THR A 4 23.19 16.81 -13.78
C THR A 4 24.19 17.69 -13.04
N HIS A 5 23.96 17.91 -11.74
CA HIS A 5 25.03 18.44 -10.89
C HIS A 5 26.08 17.34 -10.70
N PHE A 6 27.20 17.46 -11.40
CA PHE A 6 28.40 16.68 -11.11
C PHE A 6 29.00 17.15 -9.79
N VAL A 7 28.82 16.36 -8.74
CA VAL A 7 29.52 16.58 -7.46
C VAL A 7 30.92 15.99 -7.62
N PHE A 8 31.92 16.85 -7.83
CA PHE A 8 33.32 16.45 -7.77
C PHE A 8 33.70 16.16 -6.31
N LEU A 9 33.77 14.87 -5.96
CA LEU A 9 34.32 14.42 -4.67
C LEU A 9 35.84 14.30 -4.78
N LYS A 10 36.58 15.21 -4.13
CA LYS A 10 38.03 15.05 -3.91
C LYS A 10 38.24 14.06 -2.77
N VAL A 11 38.60 12.83 -3.12
CA VAL A 11 38.94 11.78 -2.15
C VAL A 11 40.42 11.92 -1.77
N ILE A 12 40.70 12.19 -0.49
CA ILE A 12 42.06 12.22 0.06
C ILE A 12 42.26 10.94 0.86
N ILE A 13 43.11 10.04 0.37
CA ILE A 13 43.48 8.79 1.06
C ILE A 13 44.73 9.10 1.90
N ASN A 14 44.58 9.10 3.22
CA ASN A 14 45.71 9.28 4.15
C ASN A 14 46.15 7.90 4.63
N GLY A 15 47.17 7.31 3.99
CA GLY A 15 47.60 5.93 4.24
C GLY A 15 48.88 5.82 5.06
N THR A 16 48.87 4.95 6.07
CA THR A 16 50.09 4.31 6.62
C THR A 16 50.16 2.84 6.17
N SER A 17 51.29 2.18 6.42
CA SER A 17 51.97 1.09 5.70
C SER A 17 51.24 -0.21 5.30
N THR A 18 49.92 -0.30 5.36
CA THR A 18 49.11 -1.39 4.75
C THR A 18 47.90 -0.78 4.04
N GLN A 19 48.13 -0.33 2.81
CA GLN A 19 47.37 0.77 2.18
C GLN A 19 45.91 0.42 1.83
N SER A 20 44.97 1.25 2.29
CA SER A 20 43.65 1.36 1.68
C SER A 20 43.79 1.71 0.20
N ARG A 21 43.20 0.92 -0.70
CA ARG A 21 43.25 1.20 -2.15
C ARG A 21 41.88 1.49 -2.72
N LEU A 22 41.85 2.37 -3.72
CA LEU A 22 40.70 2.56 -4.58
C LEU A 22 40.87 1.69 -5.83
N VAL A 23 39.94 0.77 -6.07
CA VAL A 23 39.90 -0.10 -7.25
C VAL A 23 38.79 0.37 -8.18
N LEU A 24 39.15 0.62 -9.42
CA LEU A 24 38.24 0.93 -10.52
C LEU A 24 38.31 -0.22 -11.52
N GLN A 25 37.33 -1.12 -11.50
CA GLN A 25 37.31 -2.29 -12.39
C GLN A 25 35.86 -2.57 -12.83
N ASP A 26 35.67 -2.86 -14.11
CA ASP A 26 34.37 -3.21 -14.72
C ASP A 26 33.23 -2.20 -14.44
N GLY A 27 33.55 -0.89 -14.42
CA GLY A 27 32.58 0.16 -14.14
C GLY A 27 32.21 0.31 -12.65
N ILE A 28 32.86 -0.44 -11.76
CA ILE A 28 32.65 -0.42 -10.31
C ILE A 28 33.82 0.31 -9.65
N CYS A 29 33.49 1.20 -8.71
CA CYS A 29 34.44 1.92 -7.87
C CYS A 29 34.37 1.36 -6.44
N ARG A 30 35.44 0.74 -5.95
CA ARG A 30 35.50 0.08 -4.63
C ARG A 30 36.69 0.56 -3.81
N PHE A 31 36.46 0.84 -2.53
CA PHE A 31 37.55 1.02 -1.55
C PHE A 31 37.83 -0.32 -0.85
N GLU A 32 39.07 -0.77 -0.91
CA GLU A 32 39.55 -1.99 -0.24
C GLU A 32 40.48 -1.63 0.91
N ASN A 33 40.59 -2.52 1.90
CA ASN A 33 41.38 -2.32 3.12
C ASN A 33 41.04 -1.01 3.85
N SER A 34 39.75 -0.66 3.87
CA SER A 34 39.22 0.45 4.67
C SER A 34 38.20 -0.07 5.68
N ASN A 35 38.49 0.16 6.96
CA ASN A 35 37.57 -0.18 8.05
C ASN A 35 36.49 0.88 8.26
N GLN A 36 36.64 2.06 7.64
CA GLN A 36 35.81 3.22 7.92
C GLN A 36 35.67 4.14 6.70
N PHE A 37 34.43 4.46 6.34
CA PHE A 37 34.11 5.45 5.31
C PHE A 37 33.36 6.60 5.97
N ILE A 38 33.96 7.80 5.98
CA ILE A 38 33.37 9.01 6.55
C ILE A 38 33.39 10.14 5.52
N VAL A 39 32.24 10.77 5.30
CA VAL A 39 32.14 12.05 4.60
C VAL A 39 32.06 13.14 5.66
N LYS A 40 32.99 14.11 5.69
CA LYS A 40 33.04 15.18 6.69
C LYS A 40 33.46 16.52 6.09
N ASN A 41 33.09 17.64 6.72
CA ASN A 41 33.80 18.90 6.54
C ASN A 41 34.97 19.00 7.55
N ALA A 42 35.65 20.13 7.60
CA ALA A 42 36.76 20.38 8.54
C ALA A 42 36.37 20.22 10.02
N PHE A 43 35.08 20.38 10.36
CA PHE A 43 34.59 20.49 11.74
C PHE A 43 33.63 19.36 12.16
N ARG A 44 32.96 18.67 11.23
CA ARG A 44 31.95 17.64 11.54
C ARG A 44 31.79 16.57 10.44
N PRO A 45 31.55 15.30 10.82
CA PRO A 45 31.11 14.26 9.89
C PRO A 45 29.66 14.47 9.45
N TYR A 46 29.39 14.31 8.16
CA TYR A 46 28.07 14.30 7.53
C TYR A 46 27.51 12.88 7.38
N PHE A 47 28.38 11.89 7.15
CA PHE A 47 27.99 10.50 6.97
C PHE A 47 29.12 9.59 7.43
N SER A 48 28.78 8.48 8.08
CA SER A 48 29.70 7.39 8.40
C SER A 48 29.04 6.07 8.03
N ALA A 49 29.73 5.20 7.31
CA ALA A 49 29.22 3.88 6.99
C ALA A 49 29.01 3.00 8.23
N GLN A 50 29.72 3.28 9.34
CA GLN A 50 29.56 2.58 10.61
C GLN A 50 28.34 3.07 11.41
N HIS A 51 27.97 4.34 11.20
CA HIS A 51 26.84 4.99 11.87
C HIS A 51 26.09 5.86 10.85
N PRO A 52 25.28 5.25 9.96
CA PRO A 52 24.63 5.95 8.85
C PRO A 52 23.45 6.80 9.35
N LEU A 53 23.75 7.88 10.07
CA LEU A 53 22.76 8.87 10.50
C LEU A 53 22.75 10.03 9.49
N PHE A 54 21.77 10.01 8.59
CA PHE A 54 21.53 11.11 7.66
C PHE A 54 20.33 11.94 8.12
N ARG A 55 20.58 13.18 8.55
CA ARG A 55 19.51 14.14 8.85
C ARG A 55 19.12 14.85 7.57
N LEU A 56 17.86 14.66 7.15
CA LEU A 56 17.28 15.43 6.06
C LEU A 56 17.18 16.89 6.48
N ASP A 57 17.99 17.74 5.87
CA ASP A 57 17.83 19.19 5.93
C ASP A 57 16.57 19.59 5.15
N SER A 58 15.90 20.65 5.61
CA SER A 58 14.82 21.37 4.93
C SER A 58 15.07 21.67 3.44
N ASN A 59 16.33 21.76 3.02
CA ASN A 59 16.70 21.96 1.61
C ASN A 59 16.53 20.70 0.74
N ILE A 60 16.40 19.52 1.33
CA ILE A 60 16.29 18.25 0.62
C ILE A 60 14.82 17.94 0.36
N LYS A 61 14.36 18.25 -0.86
CA LYS A 61 12.96 18.08 -1.27
C LYS A 61 12.62 16.69 -1.82
N ARG A 62 13.63 15.89 -2.21
CA ARG A 62 13.42 14.61 -2.86
C ARG A 62 14.48 13.60 -2.46
N ILE A 63 14.03 12.41 -2.05
CA ILE A 63 14.87 11.23 -1.86
C ILE A 63 14.58 10.30 -3.02
N SER A 64 15.61 9.92 -3.77
CA SER A 64 15.50 8.99 -4.90
C SER A 64 16.32 7.75 -4.55
N ALA A 65 15.65 6.62 -4.34
CA ALA A 65 16.28 5.35 -4.00
C ALA A 65 15.55 4.20 -4.72
N ALA A 66 16.27 3.13 -5.02
CA ALA A 66 15.67 1.92 -5.61
C ALA A 66 14.78 1.18 -4.60
N GLN A 67 15.14 1.22 -3.32
CA GLN A 67 14.39 0.61 -2.23
C GLN A 67 14.52 1.46 -0.97
N ILE A 68 13.43 1.66 -0.25
CA ILE A 68 13.40 2.32 1.06
C ILE A 68 12.71 1.36 2.02
N ILE A 69 13.41 0.96 3.08
CA ILE A 69 12.87 0.17 4.18
C ILE A 69 12.87 1.09 5.40
N THR A 70 11.68 1.34 5.96
CA THR A 70 11.50 2.21 7.12
C THR A 70 10.40 1.64 8.00
N ASP A 71 10.54 1.81 9.31
CA ASP A 71 9.54 1.36 10.28
C ASP A 71 8.27 2.22 10.23
N LYS A 72 8.38 3.47 9.76
CA LYS A 72 7.28 4.42 9.75
C LYS A 72 7.34 5.38 8.57
N ILE A 73 6.17 5.59 7.96
CA ILE A 73 5.89 6.66 7.01
C ILE A 73 4.80 7.52 7.63
N ARG A 74 5.01 8.83 7.74
CA ARG A 74 4.06 9.79 8.33
C ARG A 74 4.09 11.10 7.55
N SER A 75 2.98 11.82 7.52
CA SER A 75 2.98 13.20 7.06
C SER A 75 3.74 14.11 8.03
N PRO A 76 4.18 15.29 7.57
CA PRO A 76 4.52 16.41 8.44
C PRO A 76 3.34 16.83 9.32
N ILE A 77 3.64 17.57 10.39
CA ILE A 77 2.59 18.17 11.24
C ILE A 77 1.83 19.20 10.38
N ASP A 78 0.50 19.16 10.47
CA ASP A 78 -0.43 20.02 9.73
C ASP A 78 -0.36 19.91 8.20
N ASP A 79 0.18 18.81 7.68
CA ASP A 79 0.26 18.55 6.25
C ASP A 79 -0.20 17.13 5.88
N ASN A 80 -0.47 16.93 4.59
CA ASN A 80 -0.98 15.68 4.04
C ASN A 80 0.15 14.74 3.62
N LEU A 81 -0.07 13.43 3.79
CA LEU A 81 0.79 12.41 3.19
C LEU A 81 0.20 12.02 1.83
N TYR A 82 0.91 12.37 0.75
CA TYR A 82 0.56 11.93 -0.60
C TYR A 82 1.41 10.73 -1.00
N VAL A 83 0.75 9.67 -1.47
CA VAL A 83 1.40 8.45 -1.98
C VAL A 83 0.91 8.25 -3.41
N ASP A 84 1.78 8.51 -4.38
CA ASP A 84 1.53 8.29 -5.81
C ASP A 84 2.40 7.13 -6.30
N VAL A 85 1.78 5.98 -6.52
CA VAL A 85 2.45 4.74 -6.90
C VAL A 85 1.59 3.92 -7.85
N VAL A 86 2.23 3.17 -8.74
CA VAL A 86 1.53 2.26 -9.67
C VAL A 86 0.90 1.07 -8.94
N ASN A 87 1.62 0.50 -7.96
CA ASN A 87 1.18 -0.66 -7.19
C ASN A 87 1.41 -0.39 -5.70
N LEU A 88 0.32 -0.14 -4.95
CA LEU A 88 0.35 0.00 -3.49
C LEU A 88 -0.16 -1.30 -2.85
N GLY A 89 0.67 -1.92 -2.02
CA GLY A 89 0.27 -3.06 -1.18
C GLY A 89 0.37 -2.69 0.30
N LEU A 90 -0.73 -2.84 1.03
CA LEU A 90 -0.76 -2.70 2.48
C LEU A 90 -1.00 -4.09 3.09
N ARG A 91 -0.10 -4.55 3.94
CA ARG A 91 -0.19 -5.85 4.63
C ARG A 91 0.10 -5.65 6.10
N GLY A 92 -0.81 -6.07 6.96
CA GLY A 92 -0.63 -6.07 8.41
C GLY A 92 -0.78 -7.49 8.97
N ASN A 93 0.12 -7.90 9.86
CA ASN A 93 0.00 -9.19 10.55
C ASN A 93 -1.16 -9.20 11.56
N GLU A 94 -1.49 -8.03 12.13
CA GLU A 94 -2.56 -7.84 13.12
C GLU A 94 -3.82 -7.24 12.48
N GLY A 95 -3.88 -7.21 11.15
CA GLY A 95 -4.92 -6.51 10.40
C GLY A 95 -4.53 -5.08 10.01
N ILE A 96 -5.46 -4.39 9.37
CA ILE A 96 -5.29 -3.02 8.88
C ILE A 96 -6.50 -2.21 9.33
N ASN A 97 -6.26 -1.10 10.02
CA ASN A 97 -7.32 -0.17 10.43
C ASN A 97 -7.21 1.14 9.64
N PHE A 98 -8.31 1.56 9.02
CA PHE A 98 -8.42 2.84 8.33
C PHE A 98 -9.45 3.70 9.05
N GLU A 99 -9.01 4.83 9.58
CA GLU A 99 -9.87 5.78 10.29
C GLU A 99 -9.78 7.15 9.63
N ALA A 100 -10.93 7.68 9.20
CA ALA A 100 -11.02 9.03 8.65
C ALA A 100 -12.44 9.57 8.78
N LYS A 101 -12.56 10.91 8.85
CA LYS A 101 -13.86 11.60 8.77
C LYS A 101 -14.58 11.32 7.45
N ARG A 102 -13.82 11.13 6.37
CA ARG A 102 -14.32 10.78 5.03
C ARG A 102 -13.29 9.90 4.33
N MET A 103 -13.72 8.77 3.79
CA MET A 103 -12.92 7.89 2.93
C MET A 103 -13.55 7.89 1.54
N ASN A 104 -12.75 8.13 0.50
CA ASN A 104 -13.18 8.02 -0.89
C ASN A 104 -12.27 7.02 -1.60
N LEU A 105 -12.85 5.95 -2.14
CA LEU A 105 -12.16 4.91 -2.88
C LEU A 105 -12.68 4.94 -4.32
N THR A 106 -11.79 5.19 -5.28
CA THR A 106 -12.13 5.23 -6.70
C THR A 106 -11.15 4.32 -7.43
N ALA A 107 -11.68 3.48 -8.32
CA ALA A 107 -10.87 2.59 -9.16
C ALA A 107 -11.32 2.74 -10.62
N GLY A 108 -10.38 2.66 -11.56
CA GLY A 108 -10.68 2.75 -12.99
C GLY A 108 -11.53 1.58 -13.50
N ASN A 109 -11.23 0.36 -13.03
CA ASN A 109 -11.92 -0.85 -13.46
C ASN A 109 -12.87 -1.39 -12.37
N ASN A 110 -12.31 -1.85 -11.24
CA ASN A 110 -13.09 -2.49 -10.18
C ASN A 110 -12.47 -2.28 -8.80
N ILE A 111 -13.33 -2.31 -7.78
CA ILE A 111 -12.95 -2.44 -6.37
C ILE A 111 -13.36 -3.86 -5.96
N LEU A 112 -12.39 -4.70 -5.62
CA LEU A 112 -12.61 -6.08 -5.18
C LEU A 112 -12.39 -6.19 -3.67
N LEU A 113 -13.41 -6.67 -2.96
CA LEU A 113 -13.33 -6.99 -1.54
C LEU A 113 -13.47 -8.50 -1.41
N THR A 114 -12.41 -9.16 -0.96
CA THR A 114 -12.35 -10.61 -0.77
C THR A 114 -11.98 -10.93 0.66
N THR A 115 -12.59 -11.98 1.20
CA THR A 115 -12.26 -12.51 2.52
C THR A 115 -11.73 -13.94 2.39
N THR A 116 -11.18 -14.45 3.48
CA THR A 116 -10.96 -15.90 3.64
C THR A 116 -12.30 -16.64 3.70
N ALA A 117 -12.27 -17.98 3.64
CA ALA A 117 -13.46 -18.83 3.63
C ALA A 117 -14.44 -18.54 4.79
N ASP A 118 -13.91 -18.25 5.98
CA ASP A 118 -14.69 -17.93 7.18
C ASP A 118 -14.76 -16.42 7.47
N GLY A 119 -14.19 -15.59 6.60
CA GLY A 119 -14.21 -14.14 6.76
C GLY A 119 -15.54 -13.53 6.33
N SER A 120 -15.82 -12.32 6.81
CA SER A 120 -17.06 -11.60 6.46
C SER A 120 -16.77 -10.14 6.10
N ILE A 121 -17.60 -9.61 5.20
CA ILE A 121 -17.59 -8.18 4.84
C ILE A 121 -18.86 -7.58 5.43
N VAL A 122 -18.68 -6.64 6.36
CA VAL A 122 -19.80 -6.00 7.05
C VAL A 122 -19.80 -4.50 6.75
N PHE A 123 -20.86 -4.03 6.10
CA PHE A 123 -21.11 -2.60 5.91
C PHE A 123 -22.07 -2.12 6.99
N SER A 124 -21.55 -1.35 7.95
CA SER A 124 -22.36 -0.72 9.01
C SER A 124 -22.46 0.77 8.76
N ALA A 125 -23.60 1.24 8.25
CA ALA A 125 -23.86 2.65 8.01
C ALA A 125 -25.35 2.96 8.15
N LYS A 126 -25.68 4.23 8.41
CA LYS A 126 -27.08 4.70 8.43
C LYS A 126 -27.77 4.50 7.07
N LYS A 127 -27.01 4.64 5.98
CA LYS A 127 -27.45 4.43 4.59
C LYS A 127 -26.30 3.87 3.78
N VAL A 128 -26.58 2.87 2.94
CA VAL A 128 -25.63 2.28 1.98
C VAL A 128 -26.28 2.36 0.60
N TYR A 129 -25.53 2.80 -0.41
CA TYR A 129 -25.99 2.92 -1.78
C TYR A 129 -25.08 2.10 -2.69
N PHE A 130 -25.69 1.35 -3.62
CA PHE A 130 -24.97 0.63 -4.67
C PHE A 130 -25.32 1.24 -6.02
N GLY A 131 -24.36 1.93 -6.65
CA GLY A 131 -24.51 2.59 -7.95
C GLY A 131 -24.86 4.08 -7.91
N ASN A 132 -24.81 4.72 -9.08
CA ASN A 132 -24.94 6.18 -9.23
C ASN A 132 -26.40 6.68 -9.32
N GLY A 133 -27.39 5.81 -9.11
CA GLY A 133 -28.81 6.18 -9.12
C GLY A 133 -29.68 5.09 -8.50
N LEU A 134 -30.94 5.43 -8.20
CA LEU A 134 -32.00 4.50 -7.80
C LEU A 134 -32.44 3.60 -8.97
N LYS A 135 -31.49 3.05 -9.73
CA LYS A 135 -31.79 1.95 -10.64
C LYS A 135 -31.87 0.72 -9.76
N GLY A 136 -33.07 0.16 -9.63
CA GLY A 136 -33.26 -1.12 -8.94
C GLY A 136 -32.24 -2.14 -9.47
N LEU A 137 -31.83 -3.06 -8.61
CA LEU A 137 -31.02 -4.21 -9.04
C LEU A 137 -31.66 -4.79 -10.31
N PRO A 138 -30.89 -5.06 -11.38
CA PRO A 138 -31.46 -5.60 -12.61
C PRO A 138 -32.11 -6.95 -12.29
N LEU A 139 -33.44 -6.94 -12.15
CA LEU A 139 -34.24 -8.12 -11.97
C LEU A 139 -34.38 -8.75 -13.36
N SER A 140 -33.71 -9.87 -13.57
CA SER A 140 -33.95 -10.66 -14.79
C SER A 140 -35.40 -11.18 -14.74
N SER A 141 -36.18 -10.83 -15.77
CA SER A 141 -37.53 -11.35 -16.00
C SER A 141 -37.51 -12.75 -16.63
N SER A 142 -36.34 -13.34 -16.87
CA SER A 142 -36.23 -14.58 -17.63
C SER A 142 -36.56 -15.81 -16.79
N PRO A 143 -37.54 -16.63 -17.20
CA PRO A 143 -37.82 -17.93 -16.57
C PRO A 143 -36.65 -18.94 -16.71
N SER A 144 -35.64 -18.65 -17.54
CA SER A 144 -34.41 -19.45 -17.62
C SER A 144 -33.45 -19.22 -16.45
N LEU A 145 -33.61 -18.14 -15.66
CA LEU A 145 -32.75 -17.89 -14.50
C LEU A 145 -32.98 -18.90 -13.38
N THR A 146 -34.20 -19.43 -13.27
CA THR A 146 -34.57 -20.56 -12.39
C THR A 146 -33.89 -21.87 -12.78
N ALA A 147 -33.34 -21.98 -14.00
CA ALA A 147 -32.58 -23.15 -14.46
C ALA A 147 -31.06 -22.93 -14.47
N SER A 148 -30.60 -21.69 -14.27
CA SER A 148 -29.18 -21.35 -14.32
C SER A 148 -28.52 -21.57 -12.95
N ILE A 149 -27.51 -22.44 -12.92
CA ILE A 149 -26.67 -22.73 -11.75
C ILE A 149 -25.69 -21.57 -11.50
N ASP A 150 -25.29 -20.86 -12.56
CA ASP A 150 -24.30 -19.79 -12.53
C ASP A 150 -24.89 -18.42 -12.16
N ALA A 151 -26.22 -18.30 -12.17
CA ALA A 151 -26.90 -17.09 -11.71
C ALA A 151 -27.00 -17.07 -10.18
N LEU A 152 -26.99 -15.87 -9.58
CA LEU A 152 -27.25 -15.67 -8.15
C LEU A 152 -28.58 -14.94 -7.96
N ARG A 153 -29.42 -15.47 -7.07
CA ARG A 153 -30.64 -14.81 -6.60
C ARG A 153 -30.37 -14.16 -5.25
N VAL A 154 -30.77 -12.90 -5.10
CA VAL A 154 -30.76 -12.20 -3.81
C VAL A 154 -32.08 -12.51 -3.09
N CYS A 155 -31.98 -13.06 -1.89
CA CYS A 155 -33.10 -13.41 -1.02
C CYS A 155 -33.08 -12.51 0.23
N ILE A 156 -34.25 -12.23 0.78
CA ILE A 156 -34.43 -11.47 2.01
C ILE A 156 -35.11 -12.38 3.01
N CYS A 157 -34.63 -12.41 4.25
CA CYS A 157 -35.42 -12.90 5.35
C CYS A 157 -35.88 -11.76 6.25
N MET A 158 -37.17 -11.76 6.53
CA MET A 158 -37.85 -10.79 7.38
C MET A 158 -37.83 -11.32 8.81
N SER A 159 -36.73 -11.07 9.53
CA SER A 159 -36.65 -11.21 11.00
C SER A 159 -36.65 -9.80 11.64
N SER A 160 -36.42 -9.70 12.95
CA SER A 160 -36.29 -8.43 13.68
C SER A 160 -35.27 -7.47 13.04
N LYS A 161 -34.26 -8.01 12.34
CA LYS A 161 -33.37 -7.27 11.44
C LYS A 161 -33.40 -7.94 10.06
N PRO A 162 -33.87 -7.26 9.00
CA PRO A 162 -33.88 -7.83 7.66
C PRO A 162 -32.44 -8.10 7.20
N LYS A 163 -32.20 -9.32 6.74
CA LYS A 163 -30.90 -9.77 6.23
C LYS A 163 -31.04 -10.20 4.78
N LEU A 164 -30.07 -9.79 3.96
CA LEU A 164 -29.93 -10.19 2.56
C LEU A 164 -28.93 -11.34 2.46
N PHE A 165 -29.22 -12.33 1.61
CA PHE A 165 -28.31 -13.40 1.28
C PHE A 165 -28.45 -13.83 -0.18
N THR A 166 -27.43 -14.48 -0.72
CA THR A 166 -27.45 -15.01 -2.08
C THR A 166 -27.62 -16.53 -2.07
N VAL A 167 -28.36 -17.03 -3.05
CA VAL A 167 -28.46 -18.46 -3.39
C VAL A 167 -28.23 -18.64 -4.88
N ALA A 168 -27.84 -19.84 -5.31
CA ALA A 168 -27.81 -20.18 -6.73
C ALA A 168 -29.21 -19.96 -7.34
N GLY A 169 -29.29 -19.50 -8.58
CA GLY A 169 -30.52 -19.06 -9.24
C GLY A 169 -31.60 -20.14 -9.31
N ASN A 170 -31.18 -21.40 -9.40
CA ASN A 170 -32.03 -22.58 -9.40
C ASN A 170 -32.39 -23.12 -8.00
N LYS A 171 -31.87 -22.54 -6.91
CA LYS A 171 -32.17 -22.95 -5.54
C LYS A 171 -33.26 -22.08 -4.91
N ALA A 172 -34.05 -22.69 -4.03
CA ALA A 172 -35.02 -21.97 -3.21
C ALA A 172 -34.30 -20.98 -2.27
N CYS A 173 -34.98 -19.90 -1.89
CA CYS A 173 -34.50 -18.92 -0.90
C CYS A 173 -34.50 -19.50 0.52
N LEU A 174 -33.67 -20.52 0.75
CA LEU A 174 -33.45 -21.13 2.06
C LEU A 174 -32.22 -20.48 2.68
N ALA A 175 -32.45 -19.77 3.78
CA ALA A 175 -31.37 -19.14 4.51
C ALA A 175 -30.47 -20.20 5.18
N PRO A 176 -29.14 -19.98 5.21
CA PRO A 176 -28.24 -20.75 6.06
C PRO A 176 -28.73 -20.77 7.52
N LYS A 177 -28.53 -21.90 8.20
CA LYS A 177 -28.92 -22.04 9.61
C LYS A 177 -28.31 -20.91 10.44
N GLY A 178 -29.13 -20.25 11.25
CA GLY A 178 -28.71 -19.13 12.12
C GLY A 178 -28.62 -17.77 11.42
N LEU A 179 -28.69 -17.70 10.08
CA LEU A 179 -28.67 -16.40 9.40
C LEU A 179 -29.95 -15.62 9.70
N CYS A 180 -31.11 -16.27 9.66
CA CYS A 180 -32.42 -15.62 9.81
C CYS A 180 -33.10 -15.89 11.15
N ALA A 181 -32.37 -16.47 12.09
CA ALA A 181 -32.76 -16.51 13.50
C ALA A 181 -32.75 -15.09 14.09
#